data_AF-A0A5D3IXD9-F1
#
_entry.id   AF-A0A5D3IXD9-F1
#
_cell.length_a   1.000
_cell.length_b   1.000
_cell.length_c   1.000
_cell.angle_alpha   90.00
_cell.angle_beta   90.00
_cell.angle_gamma   90.00
#
_symmetry.space_group_name_H-M   'P 1'
#
loop_
_entity.id
_entity.type
_entity.pdbx_description
1 polymer ?
#
loop_
_entity_poly.entity_id
_entity_poly.type
_entity_poly.pdbx_seq_one_letter_code
_entity_poly.pdbx_strand_id
1 'polypeptide(L)'
;EEAGVTIMNTGIGWHEARVPTIVTSVPRAAFVDFTAEIKKHINIPMMAANRINMPDTAEDIVASGQADMIQMARPFLADAQWVSKAKNGQADRINTCIACNQACLDHTFENKRSTCLVNPQACYETELVY
;
A
#
# COMPACT_ATOMS: atom_id res chain seq x y z
N GLU A 1 12.81 -9.21 17.81
CA GLU A 1 11.85 -9.53 18.88
C GLU A 1 12.38 -9.16 20.25
N GLU A 2 13.55 -9.68 20.62
CA GLU A 2 14.18 -9.41 21.93
C GLU A 2 14.36 -7.92 22.24
N ALA A 3 14.59 -7.09 21.21
CA ALA A 3 14.63 -5.64 21.33
C ALA A 3 13.28 -4.96 21.65
N GLY A 4 12.19 -5.71 21.82
CA GLY A 4 10.85 -5.19 22.16
C GLY A 4 10.01 -4.73 20.96
N VAL A 5 10.34 -5.17 19.74
CA VAL A 5 9.55 -4.85 18.53
C VAL A 5 8.17 -5.51 18.62
N THR A 6 7.10 -4.72 18.43
CA THR A 6 5.72 -5.22 18.50
C THR A 6 5.19 -5.76 17.17
N ILE A 7 5.55 -5.12 16.05
CA ILE A 7 5.10 -5.47 14.69
C ILE A 7 6.28 -5.26 13.74
N MET A 8 6.45 -6.17 12.78
CA MET A 8 7.39 -6.02 11.67
C MET A 8 6.65 -5.64 10.38
N ASN A 9 7.24 -4.76 9.58
CA ASN A 9 6.72 -4.39 8.26
C ASN A 9 7.79 -4.61 7.19
N THR A 10 7.42 -5.17 6.05
CA THR A 10 8.37 -5.40 4.95
C THR A 10 8.68 -4.09 4.22
N GLY A 11 9.97 -3.77 4.12
CA GLY A 11 10.50 -2.75 3.19
C GLY A 11 11.15 -3.42 1.99
N ILE A 12 10.76 -3.03 0.77
CA ILE A 12 11.27 -3.62 -0.47
C ILE A 12 12.09 -2.60 -1.26
N GLY A 13 13.36 -2.94 -1.48
CA GLY A 13 14.28 -2.17 -2.31
C GLY A 13 14.81 -0.91 -1.63
N TRP A 14 15.58 -0.15 -2.41
CA TRP A 14 16.26 1.08 -2.03
C TRP A 14 15.96 2.13 -3.10
N HIS A 15 16.07 3.42 -2.78
CA HIS A 15 15.82 4.48 -3.76
C HIS A 15 16.75 4.41 -4.99
N GLU A 16 17.97 3.91 -4.81
CA GLU A 16 18.97 3.75 -5.88
C GLU A 16 18.80 2.44 -6.66
N ALA A 17 17.89 1.56 -6.24
CA ALA A 17 17.70 0.28 -6.91
C ALA A 17 17.19 0.46 -8.34
N ARG A 18 17.82 -0.25 -9.29
CA ARG A 18 17.44 -0.22 -10.71
C ARG A 18 16.27 -1.15 -11.05
N VAL A 19 15.76 -1.88 -10.07
CA VAL A 19 14.61 -2.78 -10.20
C VAL A 19 13.38 -2.07 -9.67
N PRO A 20 12.30 -1.91 -10.46
CA PRO A 20 11.10 -1.21 -10.00
C PRO A 20 10.36 -1.98 -8.90
N THR A 21 9.97 -1.29 -7.82
CA THR A 21 9.28 -1.92 -6.67
C THR A 21 7.85 -1.44 -6.46
N ILE A 22 7.46 -0.29 -7.04
CA ILE A 22 6.16 0.34 -6.74
C ILE A 22 5.39 0.88 -7.95
N VAL A 23 6.01 1.03 -9.13
CA VAL A 23 5.39 1.61 -10.34
C VAL A 23 4.34 0.69 -10.98
N THR A 24 3.54 1.19 -11.93
CA THR A 24 2.44 0.46 -12.60
C THR A 24 2.85 -0.89 -13.21
N SER A 25 4.06 -1.02 -13.77
CA SER A 25 4.54 -2.28 -14.38
C SER A 25 4.81 -3.40 -13.37
N VAL A 26 4.93 -3.09 -12.07
CA VAL A 26 5.09 -4.10 -11.02
C VAL A 26 3.76 -4.83 -10.80
N PRO A 27 3.70 -6.16 -10.81
CA PRO A 27 2.47 -6.89 -10.53
C PRO A 27 1.89 -6.56 -9.13
N ARG A 28 0.59 -6.78 -8.95
CA ARG A 28 -0.01 -6.67 -7.61
C ARG A 28 0.60 -7.74 -6.69
N ALA A 29 0.85 -7.38 -5.44
CA ALA A 29 1.43 -8.27 -4.42
C ALA A 29 2.74 -8.97 -4.81
N ALA A 30 3.53 -8.43 -5.76
CA ALA A 30 4.68 -9.10 -6.34
C ALA A 30 5.79 -9.54 -5.36
N PHE A 31 5.77 -9.03 -4.13
CA PHE A 31 6.81 -9.27 -3.13
C PHE A 31 6.31 -10.01 -1.89
N VAL A 32 5.05 -10.46 -1.87
CA VAL A 32 4.43 -11.08 -0.68
C VAL A 32 5.15 -12.36 -0.24
N ASP A 33 5.74 -13.11 -1.17
CA ASP A 33 6.48 -14.34 -0.85
C ASP A 33 7.69 -14.08 0.04
N PHE A 34 8.35 -12.92 -0.10
CA PHE A 34 9.44 -12.52 0.79
C PHE A 34 8.93 -12.22 2.19
N THR A 35 7.78 -11.57 2.33
CA THR A 35 7.11 -11.36 3.62
C THR A 35 6.77 -12.69 4.28
N ALA A 36 6.18 -13.62 3.51
CA ALA A 36 5.78 -14.95 3.98
C ALA A 36 6.99 -15.77 4.43
N GLU A 37 8.12 -15.66 3.74
CA GLU A 37 9.35 -16.34 4.16
C GLU A 37 9.86 -15.78 5.49
N ILE A 38 9.95 -14.46 5.65
CA ILE A 38 10.39 -13.82 6.90
C ILE A 38 9.47 -14.22 8.06
N LYS A 39 8.15 -14.25 7.83
CA LYS A 39 7.14 -14.60 8.85
C LYS A 39 7.38 -15.97 9.49
N LYS A 40 7.95 -16.94 8.77
CA LYS A 40 8.26 -18.28 9.31
C LYS A 40 9.32 -18.24 10.43
N HIS A 41 10.10 -17.17 10.50
CA HIS A 41 11.24 -17.04 11.41
C HIS A 41 10.99 -16.05 12.56
N ILE A 42 9.77 -15.50 12.67
CA ILE A 42 9.41 -14.52 13.70
C ILE A 42 8.08 -14.86 14.36
N ASN A 43 7.91 -14.49 15.63
CA ASN A 43 6.70 -14.72 16.43
C ASN A 43 5.80 -13.47 16.54
N ILE A 44 6.30 -12.30 16.12
CA ILE A 44 5.53 -11.05 16.14
C ILE A 44 4.78 -10.85 14.81
N PRO A 45 3.64 -10.12 14.82
CA PRO A 45 2.86 -9.89 13.61
C PRO A 45 3.68 -9.27 12.46
N MET A 46 3.47 -9.79 11.26
CA MET A 46 4.15 -9.37 10.04
C MET A 46 3.18 -8.65 9.07
N MET A 47 3.55 -7.45 8.62
CA MET A 47 2.83 -6.73 7.58
C MET A 47 3.43 -6.96 6.18
N ALA A 48 2.59 -7.25 5.19
CA ALA A 48 2.95 -7.22 3.77
C ALA A 48 2.68 -5.84 3.16
N ALA A 49 3.58 -5.39 2.30
CA ALA A 49 3.52 -4.09 1.65
C ALA A 49 3.68 -4.22 0.13
N ASN A 50 3.71 -3.07 -0.55
CA ASN A 50 3.97 -2.90 -1.99
C ASN A 50 2.90 -3.47 -2.93
N ARG A 51 2.29 -2.58 -3.72
CA ARG A 51 1.38 -2.93 -4.82
C ARG A 51 0.18 -3.80 -4.44
N ILE A 52 -0.21 -3.77 -3.17
CA ILE A 52 -1.50 -4.29 -2.70
C ILE A 52 -2.44 -3.09 -2.62
N ASN A 53 -3.52 -3.12 -3.41
CA ASN A 53 -4.41 -1.97 -3.59
C ASN A 53 -5.89 -2.32 -3.71
N MET A 54 -6.25 -3.61 -3.67
CA MET A 54 -7.63 -4.09 -3.76
C MET A 54 -7.96 -5.06 -2.61
N PRO A 55 -9.21 -5.07 -2.12
CA PRO A 55 -9.58 -5.87 -0.96
C PRO A 55 -9.42 -7.38 -1.17
N ASP A 56 -9.74 -7.88 -2.36
CA ASP A 56 -9.58 -9.28 -2.74
C ASP A 56 -8.14 -9.77 -2.56
N THR A 57 -7.18 -9.03 -3.14
CA THR A 57 -5.75 -9.32 -3.03
C THR A 57 -5.26 -9.23 -1.59
N ALA A 58 -5.75 -8.24 -0.83
CA ALA A 58 -5.40 -8.07 0.58
C ALA A 58 -5.93 -9.23 1.44
N GLU A 59 -7.16 -9.65 1.22
CA GLU A 59 -7.81 -10.75 1.92
C GLU A 59 -7.12 -12.08 1.60
N ASP A 60 -6.84 -12.37 0.33
CA ASP A 60 -6.17 -13.61 -0.08
C ASP A 60 -4.82 -13.81 0.63
N ILE A 61 -4.05 -12.73 0.82
CA ILE A 61 -2.75 -12.74 1.50
C ILE A 61 -2.88 -13.05 3.00
N VAL A 62 -3.90 -12.47 3.64
CA VAL A 62 -4.13 -12.68 5.09
C VAL A 62 -4.73 -14.07 5.32
N ALA A 63 -5.73 -14.46 4.54
CA ALA A 63 -6.41 -15.74 4.64
C ALA A 63 -5.46 -16.93 4.35
N SER A 64 -4.49 -16.76 3.45
CA SER A 64 -3.45 -17.76 3.17
C SER A 64 -2.36 -17.83 4.25
N GLY A 65 -2.35 -16.89 5.19
CA GLY A 65 -1.36 -16.79 6.25
C GLY A 65 -0.01 -16.20 5.82
N GLN A 66 0.12 -15.69 4.59
CA GLN A 66 1.36 -15.08 4.07
C GLN A 66 1.75 -13.81 4.82
N ALA A 67 0.79 -13.07 5.37
CA ALA A 67 0.99 -11.96 6.29
C ALA A 67 -0.13 -11.91 7.34
N ASP A 68 0.10 -11.22 8.46
CA ASP A 68 -0.95 -10.99 9.47
C ASP A 68 -1.73 -9.71 9.21
N MET A 69 -1.13 -8.79 8.44
CA MET A 69 -1.63 -7.45 8.21
C MET A 69 -1.17 -6.95 6.85
N ILE A 70 -1.92 -6.00 6.27
CA ILE A 70 -1.57 -5.35 5.01
C ILE A 70 -1.22 -3.88 5.26
N GLN A 71 -0.09 -3.45 4.74
CA GLN A 71 0.33 -2.06 4.69
C GLN A 71 -0.02 -1.47 3.31
N MET A 72 -0.77 -0.37 3.32
CA MET A 72 -1.06 0.41 2.13
C MET A 72 -0.74 1.88 2.37
N ALA A 73 -0.25 2.56 1.32
CA ALA A 73 0.00 4.00 1.34
C ALA A 73 -0.82 4.69 0.24
N ARG A 74 -0.36 4.60 -1.02
CA ARG A 74 -1.01 5.25 -2.18
C ARG A 74 -2.50 4.89 -2.39
N PRO A 75 -3.00 3.68 -2.04
CA PRO A 75 -4.44 3.42 -2.05
C PRO A 75 -5.26 4.40 -1.20
N PHE A 76 -4.73 4.89 -0.08
CA PHE A 76 -5.44 5.86 0.77
C PHE A 76 -5.42 7.29 0.21
N LEU A 77 -4.40 7.64 -0.60
CA LEU A 77 -4.46 8.89 -1.39
C LEU A 77 -5.54 8.79 -2.47
N ALA A 78 -5.63 7.63 -3.15
CA ALA A 78 -6.63 7.43 -4.19
C ALA A 78 -8.06 7.37 -3.62
N ASP A 79 -8.25 6.77 -2.45
CA ASP A 79 -9.56 6.62 -1.82
C ASP A 79 -9.45 6.60 -0.28
N ALA A 80 -9.83 7.70 0.37
CA ALA A 80 -9.88 7.76 1.84
C ALA A 80 -10.95 6.84 2.45
N GLN A 81 -11.94 6.40 1.66
CA GLN A 81 -13.02 5.51 2.08
C GLN A 81 -12.73 4.03 1.77
N TRP A 82 -11.52 3.69 1.32
CA TRP A 82 -11.15 2.33 0.91
C TRP A 82 -11.57 1.26 1.94
N VAL A 83 -11.25 1.46 3.22
CA VAL A 83 -11.57 0.50 4.29
C VAL A 83 -13.07 0.36 4.51
N SER A 84 -13.79 1.49 4.53
CA SER A 84 -15.25 1.51 4.71
C SER A 84 -15.95 0.79 3.54
N LYS A 85 -15.52 1.07 2.30
CA LYS A 85 -16.06 0.43 1.10
C LYS A 85 -15.78 -1.07 1.08
N ALA A 86 -14.55 -1.48 1.40
CA ALA A 86 -14.18 -2.89 1.50
C ALA A 86 -15.05 -3.63 2.52
N LYS A 87 -15.19 -3.07 3.73
CA LYS A 87 -16.02 -3.65 4.81
C LYS A 87 -17.50 -3.79 4.41
N ASN A 88 -18.02 -2.87 3.60
CA ASN A 88 -19.43 -2.85 3.20
C ASN A 88 -19.71 -3.58 1.88
N GLY A 89 -18.74 -4.34 1.34
CA GLY A 89 -18.92 -5.07 0.08
C GLY A 89 -19.02 -4.18 -1.16
N GLN A 90 -18.48 -2.96 -1.09
CA GLN A 90 -18.52 -1.94 -2.16
C GLN A 90 -17.16 -1.80 -2.86
N ALA A 91 -16.48 -2.93 -3.08
CA ALA A 91 -15.14 -2.93 -3.68
C ALA A 91 -15.13 -2.36 -5.12
N ASP A 92 -16.24 -2.51 -5.84
CA ASP A 92 -16.49 -1.92 -7.17
C ASP A 92 -16.46 -0.38 -7.17
N ARG A 93 -16.68 0.25 -6.01
CA ARG A 93 -16.68 1.71 -5.83
C ARG A 93 -15.36 2.28 -5.33
N ILE A 94 -14.34 1.44 -5.18
CA ILE A 94 -13.02 1.87 -4.73
C ILE A 94 -12.33 2.62 -5.87
N ASN A 95 -11.93 3.87 -5.60
CA ASN A 95 -11.10 4.64 -6.52
C ASN A 95 -9.66 4.09 -6.47
N THR A 96 -9.41 3.11 -7.33
CA THR A 96 -8.24 2.25 -7.23
C THR A 96 -6.96 3.00 -7.59
N CYS A 97 -5.95 2.95 -6.71
CA CYS A 97 -4.62 3.46 -7.05
C CYS A 97 -4.02 2.68 -8.22
N ILE A 98 -3.69 3.37 -9.32
CA ILE A 98 -3.09 2.79 -10.54
C ILE A 98 -1.54 2.75 -10.52
N ALA A 99 -0.93 3.14 -9.40
CA ALA A 99 0.52 3.18 -9.22
C ALA A 99 1.29 4.08 -10.22
N CYS A 100 0.66 5.16 -10.71
CA CYS A 100 1.25 6.07 -11.70
C CYS A 100 2.41 6.92 -11.16
N ASN A 101 2.48 7.13 -9.85
CA ASN A 101 3.47 7.98 -9.15
C ASN A 101 3.44 9.49 -9.46
N GLN A 102 2.82 9.91 -10.57
CA GLN A 102 2.82 11.28 -11.09
C GLN A 102 2.50 12.38 -10.05
N ALA A 103 1.44 12.20 -9.27
CA ALA A 103 0.95 13.24 -8.35
C ALA A 103 1.41 13.04 -6.89
N CYS A 104 1.83 11.83 -6.52
CA CYS A 104 2.23 11.51 -5.17
C CYS A 104 3.76 11.53 -5.05
N LEU A 105 4.40 10.50 -5.60
CA LEU A 105 5.83 10.30 -5.45
C LEU A 105 6.63 11.34 -6.25
N ASP A 106 6.30 11.57 -7.53
CA ASP A 106 7.07 12.49 -8.38
C ASP A 106 6.98 13.92 -7.83
N HIS A 107 5.81 14.37 -7.38
CA HIS A 107 5.66 15.62 -6.65
C HIS A 107 6.55 15.68 -5.40
N THR A 108 6.59 14.62 -4.60
CA THR A 108 7.41 14.57 -3.37
C THR A 108 8.90 14.69 -3.69
N PHE A 109 9.38 14.03 -4.76
CA PHE A 109 10.77 14.16 -5.21
C PHE A 109 11.10 15.56 -5.75
N GLU A 110 10.09 16.29 -6.25
CA GLU A 110 10.21 17.70 -6.64
C GLU A 110 9.98 18.68 -5.48
N ASN A 111 9.89 18.21 -4.24
CA ASN A 111 9.54 19.00 -3.04
C ASN A 111 8.20 19.77 -3.16
N LYS A 112 7.24 19.18 -3.89
CA LYS A 112 5.85 19.66 -3.99
C LYS A 112 4.96 18.86 -3.05
N ARG A 113 3.79 19.43 -2.72
CA ARG A 113 2.74 18.73 -1.96
C ARG A 113 2.30 17.49 -2.75
N SER A 114 2.34 16.33 -2.09
CA SER A 114 1.72 15.11 -2.61
C SER A 114 0.22 15.31 -2.83
N THR A 115 -0.31 14.70 -3.90
CA THR A 115 -1.74 14.53 -4.12
C THR A 115 -1.97 13.23 -4.92
N CYS A 116 -3.12 13.06 -5.57
CA CYS A 116 -3.43 11.87 -6.36
C CYS A 116 -4.02 12.23 -7.72
N LEU A 117 -3.59 11.53 -8.78
CA LEU A 117 -4.11 11.72 -10.13
C LEU A 117 -5.62 11.43 -10.22
N VAL A 118 -6.07 10.38 -9.52
CA VAL A 118 -7.48 9.95 -9.55
C VAL A 118 -8.30 10.58 -8.43
N ASN A 119 -7.68 11.30 -7.51
CA ASN A 119 -8.33 11.97 -6.40
C ASN A 119 -7.65 13.32 -6.11
N PRO A 120 -8.04 14.40 -6.82
CA PRO A 120 -7.45 15.73 -6.62
C PRO A 120 -7.66 16.29 -5.21
N GLN A 121 -8.66 15.80 -4.47
CA GLN A 121 -8.90 16.20 -3.08
C GLN A 121 -7.85 15.61 -2.12
N ALA A 122 -7.10 14.58 -2.52
CA ALA A 122 -6.08 13.97 -1.68
C ALA A 122 -5.04 15.00 -1.23
N CYS A 123 -4.86 15.11 0.08
CA CYS A 123 -4.04 16.13 0.72
C CYS A 123 -4.52 17.57 0.50
N TYR A 124 -5.69 17.86 -0.06
CA TYR A 124 -6.30 19.19 -0.18
C TYR A 124 -7.68 19.26 0.50
N GLU A 125 -7.94 18.37 1.46
CA GLU A 125 -9.25 18.08 2.02
C GLU A 125 -9.91 19.29 2.69
N THR A 126 -9.11 20.22 3.22
CA THR A 126 -9.59 21.46 3.87
C THR A 126 -9.75 22.64 2.93
N GLU A 127 -9.26 22.53 1.69
CA GLU A 127 -9.25 23.60 0.69
C GLU A 127 -10.25 23.33 -0.44
N LEU A 128 -10.31 22.08 -0.91
CA LEU A 128 -11.24 21.61 -1.92
C LEU A 128 -12.47 21.03 -1.24
N VAL A 129 -13.41 21.90 -0.89
CA VAL A 129 -14.70 21.55 -0.29
C VAL A 129 -15.78 21.68 -1.36
N TYR A 130 -16.24 20.55 -1.89
CA TYR A 130 -17.31 20.46 -2.87
C TYR A 130 -18.31 19.37 -2.48
#